data_AF-A0A435TU74-F1
#
_entry.id   AF-A0A435TU74-F1
#
_cell.length_a   1.000
_cell.length_b   1.000
_cell.length_c   1.000
_cell.angle_alpha   90.00
_cell.angle_beta   90.00
_cell.angle_gamma   90.00
#
_symmetry.space_group_name_H-M   'P 1'
#
loop_
_entity.id
_entity.type
_entity.pdbx_description
1 polymer ?
#
loop_
_entity_poly.entity_id
_entity_poly.type
_entity_poly.pdbx_seq_one_letter_code
_entity_poly.pdbx_strand_id
1 'polypeptide(L)'
;MLSRNHSEVYARRLRAVLIRSLPLLEARGIVVVILAGVVGVMAGILVTAMSQIVQDLHGLLFGVQPGGRLSGMFSLANPMQALIPAIGGMLLGLTVIWLRIRKFRTPIDPIEANALYGGRMSLTDTFIIAGQTMISSGFGASVGLEAGYTQVGSGLASRLAGIFRLRRNDVRILVGCGAAGAIAAAFDAPLTGAFYGFELVIGIYSVANVAPVMTAAVSASLTAEMFGGVPFPLELSGLPALTASQYVPFLLLGLLGGAASIAIMHLVTLIERGFARLSIDASLRPVIG
;
A
#
# COMPACT_ATOMS: atom_id res chain seq x y z
N MET A 1 -13.05 -39.20 -25.81
CA MET A 1 -11.88 -38.49 -25.22
C MET A 1 -11.63 -37.19 -26.02
N LEU A 2 -12.54 -36.20 -25.98
CA LEU A 2 -12.52 -35.02 -26.91
C LEU A 2 -13.05 -33.70 -26.29
N SER A 3 -12.82 -33.43 -24.99
CA SER A 3 -13.45 -32.25 -24.33
C SER A 3 -12.47 -31.12 -23.89
N ARG A 4 -11.15 -31.28 -24.03
CA ARG A 4 -10.19 -30.36 -23.40
C ARG A 4 -9.61 -29.22 -24.27
N ASN A 5 -9.94 -29.16 -25.58
CA ASN A 5 -9.28 -28.23 -26.52
C ASN A 5 -10.06 -26.94 -26.82
N HIS A 6 -11.34 -26.83 -26.48
CA HIS A 6 -12.14 -25.66 -26.87
C HIS A 6 -11.89 -24.42 -26.01
N SER A 7 -11.56 -24.59 -24.72
CA SER A 7 -11.31 -23.47 -23.80
C SER A 7 -10.05 -22.69 -24.14
N GLU A 8 -8.97 -23.37 -24.52
CA GLU A 8 -7.72 -22.71 -24.95
C GLU A 8 -7.89 -21.94 -26.26
N VAL A 9 -8.68 -22.47 -27.19
CA VAL A 9 -8.94 -21.82 -28.48
C VAL A 9 -9.79 -20.55 -28.30
N TYR A 10 -10.78 -20.59 -27.41
CA TYR A 10 -11.57 -19.41 -27.05
C TYR A 10 -10.74 -18.34 -26.34
N ALA A 11 -9.89 -18.72 -25.39
CA ALA A 11 -9.00 -17.79 -24.70
C ALA A 11 -8.00 -17.13 -25.67
N ARG A 12 -7.47 -17.89 -26.64
CA ARG A 12 -6.57 -17.37 -27.69
C ARG A 12 -7.31 -16.47 -28.67
N ARG A 13 -8.56 -16.76 -29.03
CA ARG A 13 -9.40 -15.91 -29.89
C ARG A 13 -9.82 -14.62 -29.20
N LEU A 14 -10.22 -14.68 -27.93
CA LEU A 14 -10.56 -13.48 -27.14
C LEU A 14 -9.34 -12.55 -27.02
N ARG A 15 -8.16 -13.14 -26.76
CA ARG A 15 -6.87 -12.42 -26.73
C ARG A 15 -6.51 -11.82 -28.09
N ALA A 16 -6.77 -12.53 -29.18
CA ALA A 16 -6.51 -12.04 -30.54
C ALA A 16 -7.46 -10.90 -30.93
N VAL A 17 -8.72 -10.94 -30.50
CA VAL A 17 -9.72 -9.88 -30.74
C VAL A 17 -9.39 -8.64 -29.90
N LEU A 18 -9.02 -8.80 -28.63
CA LEU A 18 -8.53 -7.73 -27.75
C LEU A 18 -7.27 -7.04 -28.30
N ILE A 19 -6.41 -7.78 -28.98
CA ILE A 19 -5.19 -7.23 -29.61
C ILE A 19 -5.50 -6.62 -30.99
N ARG A 20 -6.53 -7.10 -31.70
CA ARG A 20 -6.90 -6.57 -33.03
C ARG A 20 -7.70 -5.26 -32.99
N SER A 21 -8.29 -4.88 -31.86
CA SER A 21 -8.93 -3.58 -31.66
C SER A 21 -7.93 -2.43 -31.38
N LEU A 22 -6.63 -2.67 -31.54
CA LEU A 22 -5.55 -1.69 -31.36
C LEU A 22 -5.31 -0.63 -32.48
N PRO A 23 -6.16 -0.38 -33.50
CA PRO A 23 -6.03 0.87 -34.28
C PRO A 23 -6.33 2.14 -33.47
N LEU A 24 -6.86 2.01 -32.25
CA LEU A 24 -7.22 3.08 -31.31
C LEU A 24 -6.02 3.79 -30.64
N LEU A 25 -4.85 3.88 -31.27
CA LEU A 25 -3.63 4.38 -30.60
C LEU A 25 -3.51 5.92 -30.52
N GLU A 26 -4.48 6.68 -31.05
CA GLU A 26 -4.76 8.07 -30.67
C GLU A 26 -5.70 8.16 -29.44
N ALA A 27 -6.44 7.10 -29.12
CA ALA A 27 -7.26 6.93 -27.91
C ALA A 27 -6.47 6.35 -26.72
N ARG A 28 -5.14 6.42 -26.75
CA ARG A 28 -4.24 5.84 -25.73
C ARG A 28 -4.44 6.40 -24.33
N GLY A 29 -4.66 7.71 -24.21
CA GLY A 29 -4.91 8.34 -22.92
C GLY A 29 -6.15 7.77 -22.24
N ILE A 30 -7.23 7.57 -23.01
CA ILE A 30 -8.50 7.03 -22.51
C ILE A 30 -8.32 5.60 -21.98
N VAL A 31 -7.58 4.75 -22.69
CA VAL A 31 -7.31 3.38 -22.23
C VAL A 31 -6.56 3.36 -20.91
N VAL A 32 -5.54 4.22 -20.74
CA VAL A 32 -4.79 4.31 -19.48
C VAL A 32 -5.69 4.80 -18.34
N VAL A 33 -6.59 5.75 -18.59
CA VAL A 33 -7.56 6.24 -17.59
C VAL A 33 -8.54 5.14 -17.18
N ILE A 34 -9.10 4.39 -18.14
CA ILE A 34 -10.00 3.27 -17.84
C ILE A 34 -9.28 2.20 -17.02
N LEU A 35 -8.07 1.82 -17.43
CA LEU A 35 -7.26 0.86 -16.68
C LEU A 35 -6.90 1.38 -15.29
N ALA A 36 -6.66 2.69 -15.14
CA ALA A 36 -6.40 3.30 -13.84
C ALA A 36 -7.63 3.23 -12.93
N GLY A 37 -8.83 3.43 -13.46
CA GLY A 37 -10.08 3.20 -12.71
C GLY A 37 -10.23 1.75 -12.24
N VAL A 38 -9.96 0.78 -13.12
CA VAL A 38 -9.96 -0.66 -12.75
C VAL A 38 -8.91 -0.95 -11.67
N VAL A 39 -7.72 -0.37 -11.79
CA VAL A 39 -6.66 -0.46 -10.77
C VAL A 39 -7.12 0.14 -9.44
N GLY A 40 -7.80 1.29 -9.48
CA GLY A 40 -8.39 1.93 -8.30
C GLY A 40 -9.38 1.02 -7.60
N VAL A 41 -10.34 0.45 -8.33
CA VAL A 41 -11.32 -0.51 -7.77
C VAL A 41 -10.62 -1.72 -7.15
N MET A 42 -9.64 -2.32 -7.83
CA MET A 42 -8.88 -3.45 -7.28
C MET A 42 -8.12 -3.05 -6.00
N ALA A 43 -7.49 -1.88 -5.99
CA ALA A 43 -6.79 -1.36 -4.82
C ALA A 43 -7.76 -1.14 -3.65
N GLY A 44 -8.93 -0.54 -3.90
CA GLY A 44 -9.97 -0.32 -2.90
C GLY A 44 -10.44 -1.63 -2.24
N ILE A 45 -10.74 -2.66 -3.04
CA ILE A 45 -11.14 -3.98 -2.53
C ILE A 45 -10.05 -4.56 -1.63
N LEU A 46 -8.79 -4.52 -2.08
CA LEU A 46 -7.70 -5.19 -1.37
C LEU A 46 -7.27 -4.46 -0.11
N VAL A 47 -7.23 -3.12 -0.15
CA VAL A 47 -6.95 -2.32 1.03
C VAL A 47 -8.04 -2.50 2.07
N THR A 48 -9.31 -2.55 1.67
CA THR A 48 -10.42 -2.82 2.58
C THR A 48 -10.30 -4.22 3.19
N ALA A 49 -10.00 -5.24 2.38
CA ALA A 49 -9.79 -6.60 2.86
C ALA A 49 -8.61 -6.71 3.84
N MET A 50 -7.47 -6.09 3.52
CA MET A 50 -6.29 -6.04 4.39
C MET A 50 -6.62 -5.34 5.72
N SER A 51 -7.33 -4.22 5.66
CA SER A 51 -7.74 -3.46 6.85
C SER A 51 -8.69 -4.27 7.73
N GLN A 52 -9.66 -4.96 7.13
CA GLN A 52 -10.58 -5.83 7.85
C GLN A 52 -9.85 -6.97 8.56
N ILE A 53 -8.92 -7.65 7.87
CA ILE A 53 -8.12 -8.73 8.47
C ILE A 53 -7.35 -8.22 9.70
N VAL A 54 -6.77 -7.02 9.62
CA VAL A 54 -6.03 -6.43 10.74
C VAL A 54 -6.96 -6.05 11.89
N GLN A 55 -8.13 -5.49 11.60
CA GLN A 55 -9.14 -5.18 12.64
C GLN A 55 -9.69 -6.45 13.30
N ASP A 56 -9.91 -7.52 12.54
CA ASP A 56 -10.35 -8.81 13.07
C ASP A 56 -9.27 -9.42 13.98
N LEU A 57 -7.99 -9.32 13.58
CA LEU A 57 -6.86 -9.71 14.44
C LEU A 57 -6.81 -8.86 15.72
N HIS A 58 -7.05 -7.55 15.64
CA HIS A 58 -7.14 -6.69 16.82
C HIS A 58 -8.29 -7.07 17.75
N GLY A 59 -9.45 -7.41 17.19
CA GLY A 59 -10.60 -7.93 17.95
C GLY A 59 -10.29 -9.26 18.64
N LEU A 60 -9.67 -10.20 17.92
CA LEU A 60 -9.33 -11.53 18.42
C LEU A 60 -8.23 -11.51 19.49
N LEU A 61 -7.15 -10.76 19.24
CA LEU A 61 -5.94 -10.78 20.05
C LEU A 61 -6.02 -9.83 21.24
N PHE A 62 -6.60 -8.64 21.03
CA PHE A 62 -6.62 -7.57 22.02
C PHE A 62 -8.02 -7.31 22.59
N GLY A 63 -9.07 -7.91 22.03
CA GLY A 63 -10.45 -7.66 22.47
C GLY A 63 -10.98 -6.30 22.02
N VAL A 64 -10.44 -5.74 20.92
CA VAL A 64 -10.93 -4.48 20.35
C VAL A 64 -12.38 -4.64 19.90
N GLN A 65 -13.25 -3.75 20.39
CA GLN A 65 -14.66 -3.75 20.01
C GLN A 65 -14.82 -3.35 18.53
N PRO A 66 -15.88 -3.80 17.83
CA PRO A 66 -16.18 -3.36 16.47
C PRO A 66 -16.22 -1.82 16.38
N GLY A 67 -15.48 -1.25 15.44
CA GLY A 67 -15.34 0.22 15.30
C GLY A 67 -14.36 0.87 16.29
N GLY A 68 -13.70 0.10 17.16
CA GLY A 68 -12.58 0.56 17.96
C GLY A 68 -11.24 0.46 17.23
N ARG A 69 -10.17 1.01 17.83
CA ARG A 69 -8.79 0.80 17.37
C ARG A 69 -7.92 0.41 18.56
N LEU A 70 -6.95 -0.47 18.32
CA LEU A 70 -5.97 -0.85 19.34
C LEU A 70 -5.23 0.38 19.92
N SER A 71 -4.88 1.35 19.06
CA SER A 71 -4.22 2.60 19.47
C SER A 71 -5.10 3.53 20.33
N GLY A 72 -6.41 3.31 20.37
CA GLY A 72 -7.35 4.09 21.18
C GLY A 72 -7.63 3.49 22.56
N MET A 73 -7.07 2.31 22.88
CA MET A 73 -7.28 1.65 24.15
C MET A 73 -6.36 2.21 25.23
N PHE A 74 -6.93 2.62 26.37
CA PHE A 74 -6.15 3.06 27.54
C PHE A 74 -5.53 1.91 28.34
N SER A 75 -6.10 0.72 28.26
CA SER A 75 -5.63 -0.46 28.99
C SER A 75 -5.95 -1.74 28.22
N LEU A 76 -5.08 -2.74 28.36
CA LEU A 76 -5.32 -4.10 27.89
C LEU A 76 -6.25 -4.85 28.86
N ALA A 77 -7.08 -5.74 28.33
CA ALA A 77 -7.98 -6.55 29.15
C ALA A 77 -7.20 -7.59 29.99
N ASN A 78 -6.09 -8.09 29.46
CA ASN A 78 -5.20 -9.03 30.14
C ASN A 78 -3.73 -8.60 29.95
N PRO A 79 -2.92 -8.47 31.02
CA PRO A 79 -1.50 -8.14 30.91
C PRO A 79 -0.69 -9.03 29.96
N MET A 80 -1.10 -10.30 29.77
CA MET A 80 -0.44 -11.22 28.82
C MET A 80 -0.57 -10.77 27.36
N GLN A 81 -1.54 -9.91 27.04
CA GLN A 81 -1.68 -9.33 25.70
C GLN A 81 -0.47 -8.46 25.32
N ALA A 82 0.30 -7.96 26.29
CA ALA A 82 1.55 -7.25 26.04
C ALA A 82 2.64 -8.14 25.39
N LEU A 83 2.51 -9.46 25.46
CA LEU A 83 3.43 -10.40 24.81
C LEU A 83 3.04 -10.73 23.36
N ILE A 84 1.86 -10.31 22.90
CA ILE A 84 1.35 -10.61 21.55
C ILE A 84 2.26 -10.02 20.45
N PRO A 85 2.78 -8.79 20.56
CA PRO A 85 3.75 -8.28 19.59
C PRO A 85 4.98 -9.18 19.42
N ALA A 86 5.48 -9.79 20.51
CA ALA A 86 6.62 -10.72 20.43
C ALA A 86 6.26 -12.01 19.67
N ILE A 87 5.02 -12.49 19.78
CA ILE A 87 4.51 -13.60 18.96
C ILE A 87 4.46 -13.19 17.48
N GLY A 88 3.99 -11.98 17.19
CA GLY A 88 4.03 -11.40 15.83
C GLY A 88 5.45 -11.33 15.28
N GLY A 89 6.39 -10.86 16.10
CA GLY A 89 7.82 -10.86 15.82
C GLY A 89 8.36 -12.26 15.50
N MET A 90 7.91 -13.28 16.23
CA MET A 90 8.32 -14.67 15.99
C MET A 90 7.82 -15.17 14.64
N LEU A 91 6.55 -14.88 14.30
CA LEU A 91 5.99 -15.21 13.00
C LEU A 91 6.75 -14.51 11.87
N LEU A 92 7.08 -13.22 12.01
CA LEU A 92 7.91 -12.50 11.05
C LEU A 92 9.30 -13.12 10.93
N GLY A 93 9.92 -13.50 12.05
CA GLY A 93 11.17 -14.24 12.09
C GLY A 93 11.13 -15.54 11.29
N LEU A 94 10.05 -16.32 11.42
CA LEU A 94 9.82 -17.53 10.63
C LEU A 94 9.69 -17.22 9.13
N THR A 95 9.04 -16.10 8.76
CA THR A 95 8.99 -15.69 7.35
C THR A 95 10.38 -15.40 6.80
N VAL A 96 11.28 -14.79 7.58
CA VAL A 96 12.67 -14.55 7.17
C VAL A 96 13.42 -15.86 6.93
N ILE A 97 13.27 -16.85 7.83
CA ILE A 97 13.86 -18.18 7.66
C ILE A 97 13.33 -18.84 6.39
N TRP A 98 12.00 -18.81 6.20
CA TRP A 98 11.34 -19.41 5.03
C TRP A 98 11.83 -18.77 3.72
N LEU A 99 11.94 -17.44 3.67
CA LEU A 99 12.45 -16.71 2.51
C LEU A 99 13.90 -17.07 2.21
N ARG A 100 14.74 -17.21 3.25
CA ARG A 100 16.15 -17.62 3.13
C ARG A 100 16.28 -19.04 2.56
N ILE A 101 15.51 -20.01 3.09
CA ILE A 101 15.52 -21.40 2.63
C ILE A 101 15.08 -21.51 1.18
N ARG A 102 14.03 -20.77 0.81
CA ARG A 102 13.50 -20.73 -0.56
C ARG A 102 14.33 -19.86 -1.51
N LYS A 103 15.38 -19.19 -1.02
CA LYS A 103 16.27 -18.29 -1.78
C LYS A 103 15.51 -17.19 -2.51
N PHE A 104 14.48 -16.63 -1.87
CA PHE A 104 13.81 -15.44 -2.40
C PHE A 104 14.78 -14.26 -2.36
N ARG A 105 14.71 -13.44 -3.42
CA ARG A 105 15.41 -12.14 -3.48
C ARG A 105 14.71 -11.13 -2.57
N THR A 106 15.41 -10.05 -2.24
CA THR A 106 14.80 -8.90 -1.56
C THR A 106 13.63 -8.37 -2.39
N PRO A 107 12.43 -8.24 -1.78
CA PRO A 107 11.28 -7.63 -2.44
C PRO A 107 11.59 -6.21 -2.92
N ILE A 108 11.05 -5.85 -4.10
CA ILE A 108 11.19 -4.51 -4.67
C ILE A 108 9.90 -3.73 -4.40
N ASP A 109 10.01 -2.56 -3.79
CA ASP A 109 8.89 -1.67 -3.50
C ASP A 109 8.43 -0.89 -4.75
N PRO A 110 7.27 -0.20 -4.74
CA PRO A 110 6.76 0.48 -5.92
C PRO A 110 7.63 1.65 -6.39
N ILE A 111 8.31 2.33 -5.45
CA ILE A 111 9.18 3.49 -5.72
C ILE A 111 10.41 2.99 -6.47
N GLU A 112 11.11 1.98 -5.93
CA GLU A 112 12.27 1.37 -6.55
C GLU A 112 11.90 0.71 -7.89
N ALA A 113 10.76 0.00 -7.95
CA ALA A 113 10.24 -0.60 -9.17
C ALA A 113 10.03 0.45 -10.27
N ASN A 114 9.43 1.60 -9.92
CA ASN A 114 9.16 2.66 -10.87
C ASN A 114 10.44 3.36 -11.35
N ALA A 115 11.38 3.62 -10.43
CA ALA A 115 12.63 4.31 -10.70
C ALA A 115 13.62 3.45 -11.51
N LEU A 116 13.85 2.21 -11.09
CA LEU A 116 14.93 1.37 -11.61
C LEU A 116 14.44 0.31 -12.60
N TYR A 117 13.24 -0.25 -12.40
CA TYR A 117 12.74 -1.42 -13.14
C TYR A 117 11.59 -1.09 -14.12
N GLY A 118 11.29 0.19 -14.32
CA GLY A 118 10.26 0.62 -15.27
C GLY A 118 8.84 0.24 -14.86
N GLY A 119 8.57 0.17 -13.55
CA GLY A 119 7.28 -0.18 -12.98
C GLY A 119 6.98 -1.68 -13.00
N ARG A 120 7.97 -2.55 -13.25
CA ARG A 120 7.76 -4.00 -13.21
C ARG A 120 7.91 -4.53 -11.80
N MET A 121 6.85 -5.14 -11.27
CA MET A 121 6.80 -5.70 -9.94
C MET A 121 6.48 -7.20 -9.98
N SER A 122 7.00 -7.94 -9.01
CA SER A 122 6.69 -9.35 -8.80
C SER A 122 5.45 -9.49 -7.93
N LEU A 123 4.49 -10.30 -8.37
CA LEU A 123 3.31 -10.61 -7.55
C LEU A 123 3.67 -11.39 -6.29
N THR A 124 4.69 -12.23 -6.35
CA THR A 124 5.15 -12.99 -5.19
C THR A 124 5.68 -12.05 -4.11
N ASP A 125 6.54 -11.12 -4.50
CA ASP A 125 7.13 -10.08 -3.63
C ASP A 125 6.00 -9.22 -3.04
N THR A 126 4.98 -8.93 -3.85
CA THR A 126 3.79 -8.16 -3.45
C THR A 126 3.02 -8.83 -2.32
N PHE A 127 2.64 -10.10 -2.49
CA PHE A 127 1.87 -10.81 -1.46
C PHE A 127 2.70 -11.15 -0.22
N ILE A 128 4.01 -11.35 -0.36
CA ILE A 128 4.91 -11.53 0.78
C ILE A 128 4.91 -10.28 1.66
N ILE A 129 5.18 -9.11 1.09
CA ILE A 129 5.18 -7.85 1.85
C ILE A 129 3.81 -7.60 2.47
N ALA A 130 2.73 -7.73 1.70
CA ALA A 130 1.38 -7.54 2.20
C ALA A 130 1.07 -8.42 3.42
N GLY A 131 1.43 -9.71 3.34
CA GLY A 131 1.29 -10.65 4.44
C GLY A 131 2.14 -10.28 5.67
N GLN A 132 3.40 -9.92 5.46
CA GLN A 132 4.29 -9.49 6.55
C GLN A 132 3.78 -8.23 7.23
N THR A 133 3.30 -7.24 6.47
CA THR A 133 2.73 -6.00 6.99
C THR A 133 1.45 -6.27 7.79
N MET A 134 0.55 -7.14 7.30
CA MET A 134 -0.64 -7.55 8.06
C MET A 134 -0.30 -8.31 9.34
N ILE A 135 0.69 -9.21 9.32
CA ILE A 135 1.15 -9.90 10.54
C ILE A 135 1.73 -8.87 11.52
N SER A 136 2.59 -7.98 11.06
CA SER A 136 3.22 -6.96 11.92
C SER A 136 2.17 -6.08 12.60
N SER A 137 1.32 -5.41 11.83
CA SER A 137 0.31 -4.50 12.38
C SER A 137 -0.80 -5.23 13.12
N GLY A 138 -1.22 -6.41 12.65
CA GLY A 138 -2.27 -7.22 13.28
C GLY A 138 -1.89 -7.75 14.67
N PHE A 139 -0.60 -8.06 14.89
CA PHE A 139 -0.08 -8.45 16.21
C PHE A 139 0.29 -7.25 17.09
N GLY A 140 -0.03 -6.02 16.66
CA GLY A 140 0.14 -4.80 17.45
C GLY A 140 1.54 -4.18 17.40
N ALA A 141 2.39 -4.56 16.43
CA ALA A 141 3.63 -3.83 16.21
C ALA A 141 3.33 -2.41 15.70
N SER A 142 4.17 -1.45 16.10
CA SER A 142 4.05 -0.04 15.69
C SER A 142 4.61 0.19 14.28
N VAL A 143 4.03 -0.52 13.30
CA VAL A 143 4.37 -0.43 11.88
C VAL A 143 3.10 -0.16 11.09
N GLY A 144 3.14 0.86 10.23
CA GLY A 144 2.02 1.24 9.39
C GLY A 144 1.74 0.24 8.27
N LEU A 145 0.48 0.20 7.81
CA LEU A 145 0.06 -0.65 6.70
C LEU A 145 0.34 -0.06 5.30
N GLU A 146 0.79 1.20 5.24
CA GLU A 146 0.98 1.98 4.01
C GLU A 146 1.86 1.27 2.98
N ALA A 147 2.98 0.70 3.42
CA ALA A 147 3.87 -0.07 2.56
C ALA A 147 3.16 -1.31 1.97
N GLY A 148 2.37 -2.02 2.77
CA GLY A 148 1.58 -3.16 2.32
C GLY A 148 0.49 -2.77 1.33
N TYR A 149 -0.27 -1.70 1.63
CA TYR A 149 -1.32 -1.19 0.76
C TYR A 149 -0.78 -0.78 -0.61
N THR A 150 0.26 0.06 -0.62
CA THR A 150 0.86 0.56 -1.85
C THR A 150 1.53 -0.56 -2.64
N GLN A 151 2.14 -1.54 -1.98
CA GLN A 151 2.70 -2.72 -2.63
C GLN A 151 1.63 -3.52 -3.36
N VAL A 152 0.49 -3.82 -2.72
CA VAL A 152 -0.60 -4.60 -3.33
C VAL A 152 -1.24 -3.87 -4.50
N GLY A 153 -1.57 -2.58 -4.32
CA GLY A 153 -2.14 -1.75 -5.39
C GLY A 153 -1.20 -1.66 -6.60
N SER A 154 0.07 -1.36 -6.35
CA SER A 154 1.09 -1.20 -7.40
C SER A 154 1.46 -2.51 -8.09
N GLY A 155 1.59 -3.59 -7.33
CA GLY A 155 1.94 -4.92 -7.84
C GLY A 155 0.88 -5.47 -8.79
N LEU A 156 -0.40 -5.31 -8.46
CA LEU A 156 -1.49 -5.69 -9.36
C LEU A 156 -1.61 -4.76 -10.56
N ALA A 157 -1.40 -3.46 -10.38
CA ALA A 157 -1.36 -2.53 -11.50
C ALA A 157 -0.24 -2.91 -12.50
N SER A 158 0.95 -3.24 -11.99
CA SER A 158 2.07 -3.74 -12.80
C SER A 158 1.71 -5.02 -13.55
N ARG A 159 1.04 -5.97 -12.88
CA ARG A 159 0.57 -7.21 -13.51
C ARG A 159 -0.44 -6.94 -14.61
N LEU A 160 -1.43 -6.09 -14.35
CA LEU A 160 -2.46 -5.70 -15.30
C LEU A 160 -1.83 -5.03 -16.53
N ALA A 161 -0.91 -4.10 -16.31
CA ALA A 161 -0.16 -3.45 -17.39
C ALA A 161 0.62 -4.46 -18.25
N GLY A 162 1.19 -5.50 -17.64
CA GLY A 162 1.84 -6.61 -18.34
C GLY A 162 0.88 -7.47 -19.17
N ILE A 163 -0.34 -7.70 -18.69
CA ILE A 163 -1.39 -8.44 -19.43
C ILE A 163 -1.79 -7.67 -20.69
N PHE A 164 -1.98 -6.35 -20.57
CA PHE A 164 -2.30 -5.46 -21.70
C PHE A 164 -1.08 -5.05 -22.53
N ARG A 165 0.12 -5.55 -22.20
CA ARG A 165 1.39 -5.29 -22.91
C ARG A 165 1.65 -3.79 -23.09
N LEU A 166 1.39 -3.01 -22.04
CA LEU A 166 1.57 -1.57 -22.08
C LEU A 166 3.03 -1.17 -22.22
N ARG A 167 3.26 0.05 -22.71
CA ARG A 167 4.61 0.61 -22.82
C ARG A 167 5.17 0.89 -21.44
N ARG A 168 6.50 0.94 -21.33
CA ARG A 168 7.20 1.19 -20.06
C ARG A 168 6.66 2.43 -19.33
N ASN A 169 6.37 3.52 -20.04
CA ASN A 169 5.83 4.73 -19.42
C ASN A 169 4.42 4.52 -18.83
N ASP A 170 3.54 3.82 -19.55
CA ASP A 170 2.17 3.57 -19.10
C ASP A 170 2.15 2.58 -17.92
N VAL A 171 3.08 1.61 -17.89
CA VAL A 171 3.28 0.73 -16.74
C VAL A 171 3.65 1.56 -15.50
N ARG A 172 4.60 2.48 -15.64
CA ARG A 172 5.03 3.39 -14.56
C ARG A 172 3.87 4.24 -14.02
N ILE A 173 3.05 4.79 -14.92
CA ILE A 173 1.86 5.56 -14.55
C ILE A 173 0.85 4.67 -13.81
N LEU A 174 0.55 3.47 -14.30
CA LEU A 174 -0.40 2.56 -13.64
C LEU A 174 0.09 2.07 -12.28
N VAL A 175 1.39 1.81 -12.11
CA VAL A 175 1.98 1.50 -10.78
C VAL A 175 1.74 2.66 -9.82
N GLY A 176 2.01 3.90 -10.25
CA GLY A 176 1.67 5.10 -9.48
C GLY A 176 0.18 5.23 -9.17
N CYS A 177 -0.70 4.90 -10.12
CA CYS A 177 -2.15 4.86 -9.92
C CYS A 177 -2.56 3.80 -8.88
N GLY A 178 -1.89 2.66 -8.86
CA GLY A 178 -2.10 1.60 -7.87
C GLY A 178 -1.72 2.04 -6.46
N ALA A 179 -0.57 2.70 -6.30
CA ALA A 179 -0.17 3.29 -5.02
C ALA A 179 -1.14 4.41 -4.59
N ALA A 180 -1.53 5.29 -5.52
CA ALA A 180 -2.45 6.39 -5.25
C ALA A 180 -3.83 5.88 -4.81
N GLY A 181 -4.39 4.92 -5.54
CA GLY A 181 -5.63 4.24 -5.17
C GLY A 181 -5.54 3.57 -3.81
N ALA A 182 -4.43 2.90 -3.51
CA ALA A 182 -4.27 2.20 -2.25
C ALA A 182 -4.27 3.15 -1.03
N ILE A 183 -3.55 4.26 -1.11
CA ILE A 183 -3.55 5.29 -0.05
C ILE A 183 -4.91 6.00 0.01
N ALA A 184 -5.51 6.32 -1.13
CA ALA A 184 -6.84 6.92 -1.18
C ALA A 184 -7.89 6.05 -0.50
N ALA A 185 -7.87 4.72 -0.72
CA ALA A 185 -8.75 3.77 -0.06
C ALA A 185 -8.45 3.59 1.44
N ALA A 186 -7.17 3.62 1.83
CA ALA A 186 -6.77 3.39 3.22
C ALA A 186 -7.20 4.52 4.17
N PHE A 187 -7.30 5.74 3.64
CA PHE A 187 -7.53 6.95 4.43
C PHE A 187 -8.79 7.73 4.02
N ASP A 188 -9.53 7.24 3.01
CA ASP A 188 -10.62 7.98 2.34
C ASP A 188 -10.22 9.42 2.00
N ALA A 189 -9.03 9.53 1.41
CA ALA A 189 -8.43 10.79 1.06
C ALA A 189 -7.90 10.70 -0.37
N PRO A 190 -8.78 10.83 -1.40
CA PRO A 190 -8.38 10.74 -2.80
C PRO A 190 -7.24 11.68 -3.18
N LEU A 191 -7.25 12.92 -2.66
CA LEU A 191 -6.21 13.89 -2.93
C LEU A 191 -4.88 13.48 -2.31
N THR A 192 -4.88 13.03 -1.06
CA THR A 192 -3.67 12.51 -0.38
C THR A 192 -3.08 11.33 -1.14
N GLY A 193 -3.92 10.39 -1.58
CA GLY A 193 -3.47 9.27 -2.41
C GLY A 193 -2.89 9.73 -3.75
N ALA A 194 -3.53 10.67 -4.43
CA ALA A 194 -3.02 11.20 -5.69
C ALA A 194 -1.64 11.86 -5.53
N PHE A 195 -1.45 12.71 -4.51
CA PHE A 195 -0.15 13.33 -4.21
C PHE A 195 0.91 12.29 -3.85
N TYR A 196 0.55 11.26 -3.05
CA TYR A 196 1.46 10.13 -2.78
C TYR A 196 1.94 9.46 -4.08
N GLY A 197 1.02 9.20 -5.02
CA GLY A 197 1.36 8.62 -6.31
C GLY A 197 2.26 9.52 -7.17
N PHE A 198 2.01 10.83 -7.20
CA PHE A 198 2.82 11.79 -7.95
C PHE A 198 4.22 11.97 -7.38
N GLU A 199 4.32 12.17 -6.06
CA GLU A 199 5.56 12.56 -5.40
C GLU A 199 6.50 11.39 -5.18
N LEU A 200 5.97 10.28 -4.65
CA LEU A 200 6.82 9.18 -4.21
C LEU A 200 7.04 8.14 -5.30
N VAL A 201 6.01 7.81 -6.09
CA VAL A 201 6.12 6.71 -7.06
C VAL A 201 6.47 7.22 -8.45
N ILE A 202 5.69 8.14 -9.01
CA ILE A 202 5.90 8.64 -10.38
C ILE A 202 7.10 9.60 -10.45
N GLY A 203 7.20 10.51 -9.49
CA GLY A 203 8.27 11.51 -9.34
C GLY A 203 8.14 12.73 -10.26
N ILE A 204 7.01 12.92 -10.95
CA ILE A 204 6.77 14.03 -11.89
C ILE A 204 5.28 14.42 -11.89
N TYR A 205 5.01 15.72 -11.77
CA TYR A 205 3.68 16.29 -12.05
C TYR A 205 3.57 16.60 -13.54
N SER A 206 2.71 15.85 -14.22
CA SER A 206 2.35 16.12 -15.62
C SER A 206 0.83 16.18 -15.73
N VAL A 207 0.32 17.15 -16.48
CA VAL A 207 -1.11 17.31 -16.76
C VAL A 207 -1.70 16.01 -17.34
N ALA A 208 -0.92 15.29 -18.15
CA ALA A 208 -1.33 14.01 -18.73
C ALA A 208 -1.54 12.90 -17.69
N ASN A 209 -0.90 12.99 -16.52
CA ASN A 209 -1.00 11.99 -15.45
C ASN A 209 -2.13 12.31 -14.46
N VAL A 210 -2.67 13.54 -14.47
CA VAL A 210 -3.74 13.97 -13.56
C VAL A 210 -4.97 13.09 -13.69
N ALA A 211 -5.49 12.95 -14.91
CA ALA A 211 -6.69 12.17 -15.16
C ALA A 211 -6.60 10.70 -14.69
N PRO A 212 -5.58 9.90 -15.07
CA PRO A 212 -5.53 8.50 -14.63
C PRO A 212 -5.29 8.36 -13.11
N VAL A 213 -4.39 9.15 -12.51
CA VAL A 213 -4.09 9.05 -11.07
C VAL A 213 -5.31 9.44 -10.23
N MET A 214 -5.99 10.54 -10.57
CA MET A 214 -7.21 10.95 -9.88
C MET A 214 -8.33 9.95 -10.05
N THR A 215 -8.49 9.38 -11.26
CA THR A 215 -9.50 8.34 -11.52
C THR A 215 -9.25 7.12 -10.64
N ALA A 216 -8.01 6.66 -10.52
CA ALA A 216 -7.67 5.54 -9.64
C ALA A 216 -7.92 5.87 -8.16
N ALA A 217 -7.51 7.05 -7.70
CA ALA A 217 -7.69 7.48 -6.32
C ALA A 217 -9.17 7.56 -5.93
N VAL A 218 -10.00 8.25 -6.73
CA VAL A 218 -11.44 8.38 -6.48
C VAL A 218 -12.13 7.02 -6.58
N SER A 219 -11.81 6.22 -7.59
CA SER A 219 -12.40 4.88 -7.75
C SER A 219 -12.08 3.98 -6.56
N ALA A 220 -10.87 4.08 -6.00
CA ALA A 220 -10.46 3.30 -4.84
C ALA A 220 -11.18 3.73 -3.56
N SER A 221 -11.29 5.04 -3.29
CA SER A 221 -12.03 5.56 -2.14
C SER A 221 -13.51 5.19 -2.19
N LEU A 222 -14.19 5.41 -3.32
CA LEU A 222 -15.59 5.00 -3.51
C LEU A 222 -15.77 3.51 -3.33
N THR A 223 -14.82 2.70 -3.81
CA THR A 223 -14.87 1.25 -3.62
C THR A 223 -14.72 0.88 -2.15
N ALA A 224 -13.76 1.48 -1.44
CA ALA A 224 -13.57 1.24 -0.01
C ALA A 224 -14.83 1.61 0.80
N GLU A 225 -15.42 2.77 0.51
CA GLU A 225 -16.67 3.24 1.11
C GLU A 225 -17.82 2.23 0.88
N MET A 226 -17.98 1.73 -0.35
CA MET A 226 -19.00 0.72 -0.68
C MET A 226 -18.85 -0.59 0.12
N PHE A 227 -17.62 -0.98 0.46
CA PHE A 227 -17.35 -2.16 1.28
C PHE A 227 -17.37 -1.87 2.79
N GLY A 228 -17.81 -0.67 3.20
CA GLY A 228 -17.84 -0.28 4.60
C GLY A 228 -16.44 -0.09 5.19
N GLY A 229 -15.44 0.23 4.37
CA GLY A 229 -14.19 0.79 4.86
C GLY A 229 -14.53 2.09 5.58
N VAL A 230 -14.41 2.09 6.91
CA VAL A 230 -14.73 3.27 7.74
C VAL A 230 -13.42 3.95 8.11
N PRO A 231 -13.04 5.04 7.42
CA PRO A 231 -12.20 6.05 8.06
C PRO A 231 -13.01 6.65 9.18
N PHE A 232 -12.32 7.08 10.23
CA PHE A 232 -12.90 7.94 11.23
C PHE A 232 -12.62 9.37 10.77
N PRO A 233 -13.49 10.01 9.97
CA PRO A 233 -13.30 11.41 9.64
C PRO A 233 -13.32 12.18 10.95
N LEU A 234 -12.23 12.88 11.22
CA LEU A 234 -12.15 13.77 12.36
C LEU A 234 -12.82 15.08 11.93
N GLU A 235 -14.13 15.17 12.18
CA GLU A 235 -14.89 16.37 11.89
C GLU A 235 -14.60 17.45 12.92
N LEU A 236 -13.76 18.40 12.55
CA LEU A 236 -13.52 19.62 13.33
C LEU A 236 -14.58 20.66 12.99
N SER A 237 -15.60 20.78 13.85
CA SER A 237 -16.60 21.86 13.74
C SER A 237 -16.16 23.09 14.54
N GLY A 238 -16.46 24.29 14.02
CA GLY A 238 -16.26 25.54 14.76
C GLY A 238 -14.81 26.02 14.88
N LEU A 239 -13.98 25.81 13.86
CA LEU A 239 -12.62 26.38 13.84
C LEU A 239 -12.69 27.92 13.86
N PRO A 240 -11.91 28.59 14.74
CA PRO A 240 -11.86 30.04 14.78
C PRO A 240 -11.28 30.60 13.47
N ALA A 241 -11.67 31.82 13.12
CA ALA A 241 -11.14 32.49 11.94
C ALA A 241 -9.61 32.63 12.03
N LEU A 242 -8.93 32.32 10.92
CA LEU A 242 -7.49 32.49 10.81
C LEU A 242 -7.12 33.97 10.95
N THR A 243 -6.23 34.27 11.89
CA THR A 243 -5.67 35.60 12.11
C THR A 243 -4.21 35.63 11.70
N ALA A 244 -3.72 36.78 11.23
CA ALA A 244 -2.35 36.89 10.72
C ALA A 244 -1.27 36.51 11.76
N SER A 245 -1.56 36.68 13.06
CA SER A 245 -0.67 36.30 14.16
C SER A 245 -0.46 34.79 14.28
N GLN A 246 -1.38 33.96 13.77
CA GLN A 246 -1.30 32.50 13.85
C GLN A 246 -0.34 31.89 12.79
N TYR A 247 0.00 32.62 11.73
CA TYR A 247 0.94 32.12 10.72
C TYR A 247 2.33 31.85 11.29
N VAL A 248 2.81 32.68 12.23
CA VAL A 248 4.14 32.48 12.83
C VAL A 248 4.20 31.18 13.64
N PRO A 249 3.26 30.90 14.58
CA PRO A 249 3.16 29.59 15.22
C PRO A 249 3.07 28.40 14.24
N PHE A 250 2.30 28.53 13.14
CA PHE A 250 2.20 27.44 12.16
C PHE A 250 3.50 27.20 11.39
N LEU A 251 4.22 28.25 11.02
CA LEU A 251 5.54 28.13 10.40
C LEU A 251 6.54 27.47 11.36
N LEU A 252 6.55 27.87 12.63
CA LEU A 252 7.38 27.25 13.66
C LEU A 252 7.02 25.77 13.84
N LEU A 253 5.72 25.43 13.87
CA LEU A 253 5.27 24.05 13.97
C LEU A 253 5.72 23.22 12.77
N GLY A 254 5.68 23.77 11.55
CA GLY A 254 6.21 23.12 10.35
C GLY A 254 7.72 22.88 10.43
N LEU A 255 8.50 23.87 10.90
CA LEU A 255 9.94 23.73 11.09
C LEU A 255 10.29 22.68 12.16
N LEU A 256 9.58 22.70 13.29
CA LEU A 256 9.75 21.71 14.36
C LEU A 256 9.37 20.31 13.89
N GLY A 257 8.27 20.18 13.13
CA GLY A 257 7.87 18.93 12.50
C GLY A 257 8.94 18.39 11.55
N GLY A 258 9.48 19.23 10.66
CA GLY A 258 10.56 18.85 9.76
C GLY A 258 11.84 18.43 10.50
N ALA A 259 12.23 19.16 11.55
CA ALA A 259 13.36 18.80 12.39
C ALA A 259 13.14 17.45 13.11
N ALA A 260 11.94 17.21 13.62
CA ALA A 260 11.56 15.94 14.24
C ALA A 260 11.60 14.78 13.24
N SER A 261 11.10 14.96 12.00
CA SER A 261 11.18 13.96 10.94
C SER A 261 12.62 13.57 10.61
N ILE A 262 13.52 14.56 10.51
CA ILE A 262 14.96 14.31 10.28
C ILE A 262 15.55 13.52 11.46
N ALA A 263 15.26 13.91 12.70
CA ALA A 263 15.72 13.21 13.89
C ALA A 263 15.26 11.75 13.91
N ILE A 264 14.00 11.49 13.59
CA ILE A 264 13.43 10.12 13.51
C ILE A 264 14.14 9.31 12.41
N MET A 265 14.37 9.89 11.22
CA MET A 265 15.07 9.20 10.12
C MET A 265 16.49 8.78 10.52
N HIS A 266 17.23 9.67 11.20
CA HIS A 266 18.55 9.34 11.74
C HIS A 266 18.49 8.27 12.84
N LEU A 267 17.50 8.37 13.74
CA LEU A 267 17.34 7.42 14.85
C LEU A 267 17.03 6.00 14.34
N VAL A 268 16.10 5.86 13.39
CA VAL A 268 15.79 4.56 12.75
C VAL A 268 17.05 3.96 12.15
N THR A 269 17.79 4.75 11.36
CA THR A 269 19.06 4.31 10.74
C THR A 269 20.11 3.89 11.78
N LEU A 270 20.20 4.61 12.90
CA LEU A 270 21.13 4.29 14.00
C LEU A 270 20.74 2.97 14.69
N ILE A 271 19.46 2.77 14.98
CA ILE A 271 18.94 1.55 15.60
C ILE A 271 19.17 0.36 14.67
N GLU A 272 18.85 0.48 13.39
CA GLU A 272 19.09 -0.58 12.38
C GLU A 272 20.57 -0.99 12.32
N ARG A 273 21.48 0.00 12.28
CA ARG A 273 22.93 -0.26 12.32
C ARG A 273 23.36 -0.90 13.63
N GLY A 274 22.75 -0.51 14.76
CA GLY A 274 22.96 -1.13 16.05
C GLY A 274 22.58 -2.61 16.05
N PHE A 275 21.35 -2.93 15.62
CA PHE A 275 20.86 -4.31 15.49
C PHE A 275 21.68 -5.13 14.48
N ALA A 276 22.18 -4.52 13.41
CA ALA A 276 23.05 -5.19 12.45
C ALA A 276 24.43 -5.57 13.04
N ARG A 277 24.92 -4.83 14.03
CA ARG A 277 26.18 -5.13 14.75
C ARG A 277 26.00 -6.20 15.82
N LEU A 278 24.78 -6.45 16.30
CA LEU A 278 24.51 -7.55 17.21
C LEU A 278 24.69 -8.87 16.46
N SER A 279 25.36 -9.84 17.09
CA SER A 279 25.57 -11.20 16.56
C SER A 279 24.30 -12.06 16.58
N ILE A 280 23.13 -11.44 16.57
CA ILE A 280 21.81 -12.08 16.60
C ILE A 280 21.38 -12.34 15.16
N ASP A 281 20.95 -13.58 14.87
CA ASP A 281 20.43 -13.95 13.55
C ASP A 281 19.22 -13.07 13.19
N ALA A 282 19.14 -12.66 11.91
CA ALA A 282 18.10 -11.77 11.41
C ALA A 282 16.66 -12.27 11.69
N SER A 283 16.45 -13.59 11.84
CA SER A 283 15.15 -14.16 12.19
C SER A 283 14.71 -13.91 13.64
N LEU A 284 15.64 -13.65 14.57
CA LEU A 284 15.30 -13.40 15.97
C LEU A 284 15.12 -11.91 16.29
N ARG A 285 15.62 -11.03 15.41
CA ARG A 285 15.56 -9.57 15.62
C ARG A 285 14.13 -9.04 15.80
N PRO A 286 13.12 -9.46 15.02
CA PRO A 286 11.76 -8.95 15.18
C PRO A 286 11.08 -9.39 16.48
N VAL A 287 11.60 -10.41 17.17
CA VAL A 287 11.08 -10.85 18.48
C VAL A 287 11.62 -9.98 19.62
N ILE A 288 12.87 -9.51 19.46
CA ILE A 288 13.63 -8.82 20.50
C ILE A 288 13.40 -7.31 20.47
N GLY A 289 13.32 -6.73 19.27
CA GLY A 289 13.06 -5.31 19.07
C GLY A 289 11.57 -5.00 19.15
#